data_AF-A0A420ZBM5-F1
#
_entry.id   AF-A0A420ZBM5-F1
#
_cell.length_a   1.000
_cell.length_b   1.000
_cell.length_c   1.000
_cell.angle_alpha   90.00
_cell.angle_beta   90.00
_cell.angle_gamma   90.00
#
_symmetry.space_group_name_H-M   'P 1'
#
loop_
_entity.id
_entity.type
_entity.pdbx_description
1 polymer ?
#
loop_
_entity_poly.entity_id
_entity_poly.type
_entity_poly.pdbx_seq_one_letter_code
_entity_poly.pdbx_strand_id
1 'polypeptide(L)'
;MEDLRVEIPKKFKRSLERRFDLKRVKYEIFGDRKLYYIEGKCKLCLDYLYKCACCPFGKFKSRGVAGCVRWIEKVIGRCHFAVSDIDVNWWEEYDKEARQQIKKLVEEAKKLITWV
;
A
#
# COMPACT_ATOMS: atom_id res chain seq x y z
N MET A 1 5.42 -11.28 19.16
CA MET A 1 4.96 -10.94 17.78
C MET A 1 4.33 -9.56 17.85
N GLU A 2 4.69 -8.63 16.98
CA GLU A 2 4.15 -7.26 17.01
C GLU A 2 2.69 -7.22 16.54
N ASP A 3 1.85 -6.38 17.15
CA ASP A 3 0.44 -6.24 16.77
C ASP A 3 0.26 -5.38 15.50
N LEU A 4 -0.09 -6.05 14.40
CA LEU A 4 -0.29 -5.45 13.09
C LEU A 4 -1.67 -4.80 12.89
N ARG A 5 -2.60 -4.89 13.86
CA ARG A 5 -3.94 -4.31 13.70
C ARG A 5 -3.92 -2.79 13.67
N VAL A 6 -4.78 -2.16 12.88
CA VAL A 6 -4.92 -0.69 12.78
C VAL A 6 -6.37 -0.26 12.74
N GLU A 7 -6.67 0.87 13.37
CA GLU A 7 -7.98 1.51 13.30
C GLU A 7 -7.93 2.66 12.31
N ILE A 8 -8.80 2.63 11.30
CA ILE A 8 -8.79 3.63 10.22
C ILE A 8 -10.18 4.24 10.08
N PRO A 9 -10.30 5.59 10.07
CA PRO A 9 -11.58 6.24 9.85
C PRO A 9 -12.25 5.82 8.53
N LYS A 10 -13.55 5.48 8.57
CA LYS A 10 -14.34 5.04 7.40
C LYS A 10 -14.25 5.97 6.18
N LYS A 11 -14.04 7.28 6.39
CA LYS A 11 -13.83 8.25 5.31
C LYS A 11 -12.66 7.91 4.37
N PHE A 12 -11.69 7.10 4.84
CA PHE A 12 -10.53 6.69 4.05
C PHE A 12 -10.71 5.33 3.35
N LYS A 13 -11.74 4.55 3.70
CA LYS A 13 -11.94 3.17 3.23
C LYS A 13 -11.84 3.05 1.72
N ARG A 14 -12.65 3.83 1.00
CA ARG A 14 -12.66 3.82 -0.47
C ARG A 14 -11.31 4.20 -1.08
N SER A 15 -10.56 5.12 -0.46
CA SER A 15 -9.24 5.52 -0.96
C SER A 15 -8.21 4.40 -0.79
N LEU A 16 -8.25 3.67 0.33
CA LEU A 16 -7.35 2.56 0.61
C LEU A 16 -7.66 1.34 -0.28
N GLU A 17 -8.92 0.96 -0.39
CA GLU A 17 -9.35 -0.16 -1.23
C GLU A 17 -8.94 0.07 -2.69
N ARG A 18 -9.16 1.28 -3.21
CA ARG A 18 -8.80 1.66 -4.58
C ARG A 18 -7.30 1.61 -4.86
N ARG A 19 -6.44 1.79 -3.85
CA ARG A 19 -4.96 1.84 -4.02
C ARG A 19 -4.36 0.47 -4.32
N PHE A 20 -5.07 -0.60 -3.94
CA PHE A 20 -4.66 -1.98 -4.19
C PHE A 20 -5.64 -2.73 -5.10
N ASP A 21 -6.48 -1.98 -5.84
CA ASP A 21 -7.46 -2.54 -6.76
C ASP A 21 -6.80 -2.89 -8.10
N LEU A 22 -6.54 -4.19 -8.27
CA LEU A 22 -5.93 -4.75 -9.49
C LEU A 22 -6.77 -4.54 -10.77
N LYS A 23 -8.04 -4.13 -10.67
CA LYS A 23 -8.85 -3.76 -11.85
C LYS A 23 -8.47 -2.39 -12.42
N ARG A 24 -7.71 -1.59 -11.67
CA ARG A 24 -7.32 -0.21 -12.03
C ARG A 24 -5.88 -0.13 -12.56
N VAL A 25 -5.25 -1.26 -12.82
CA VAL A 25 -3.86 -1.31 -13.30
C VAL A 25 -3.77 -0.65 -14.67
N LYS A 26 -2.87 0.33 -14.76
CA LYS A 26 -2.39 0.96 -15.99
C LYS A 26 -0.97 0.47 -16.27
N TYR A 27 -0.45 0.78 -17.44
CA TYR A 27 0.97 0.55 -17.74
C TYR A 27 1.55 1.71 -18.55
N GLU A 28 2.86 1.90 -18.39
CA GLU A 28 3.70 2.78 -19.20
C GLU A 28 4.87 1.98 -19.77
N ILE A 29 5.37 2.39 -20.94
CA ILE A 29 6.49 1.74 -21.62
C ILE A 29 7.76 2.56 -21.37
N PHE A 30 8.79 1.93 -20.81
CA PHE A 30 10.11 2.50 -20.56
C PHE A 30 11.15 1.68 -21.32
N GLY A 31 11.54 2.16 -22.51
CA GLY A 31 12.35 1.36 -23.44
C GLY A 31 11.59 0.09 -23.83
N ASP A 32 12.21 -1.07 -23.60
CA ASP A 32 11.62 -2.38 -23.92
C ASP A 32 10.83 -3.02 -22.76
N ARG A 33 10.59 -2.28 -21.68
CA ARG A 33 9.94 -2.81 -20.46
C ARG A 33 8.64 -2.09 -20.16
N LYS A 34 7.66 -2.82 -19.60
CA LYS A 34 6.44 -2.22 -19.06
C LYS A 34 6.54 -1.99 -17.55
N LEU A 35 6.20 -0.78 -17.12
CA LEU A 35 5.92 -0.46 -15.73
C LEU A 35 4.40 -0.50 -15.52
N TYR A 36 3.94 -1.44 -14.70
CA TYR A 36 2.54 -1.51 -14.28
C TYR A 36 2.34 -0.67 -13.03
N TYR A 37 1.19 0.01 -12.93
CA TYR A 37 0.88 0.82 -11.75
C TYR A 37 -0.61 0.97 -11.49
N ILE A 38 -0.95 1.20 -10.22
CA ILE A 38 -2.28 1.62 -9.77
C ILE A 38 -2.15 3.04 -9.24
N GLU A 39 -2.69 3.99 -9.99
CA GLU A 39 -2.70 5.39 -9.59
C GLU A 39 -3.66 5.64 -8.43
N GLY A 40 -3.19 6.32 -7.38
CA GLY A 40 -4.03 6.68 -6.26
C GLY A 40 -3.25 7.26 -5.08
N LYS A 41 -3.18 8.59 -5.03
CA LYS A 41 -2.64 9.29 -3.88
C LYS A 41 -3.38 8.89 -2.61
N CYS A 42 -2.65 8.42 -1.61
CA CYS A 42 -3.27 7.99 -0.36
C CYS A 42 -3.81 9.20 0.39
N LYS A 43 -5.13 9.29 0.57
CA LYS A 43 -5.75 10.37 1.36
C LYS A 43 -5.24 10.41 2.80
N LEU A 44 -4.79 9.27 3.36
CA LEU A 44 -4.10 9.27 4.65
C LEU A 44 -2.78 10.05 4.58
N CYS A 45 -1.95 9.82 3.55
CA CYS A 45 -0.70 10.56 3.41
C CYS A 45 -0.95 12.07 3.24
N LEU A 46 -1.98 12.46 2.50
CA LEU A 46 -2.39 13.86 2.38
C LEU A 46 -2.84 14.46 3.73
N ASP A 47 -3.82 13.83 4.39
CA ASP A 47 -4.42 14.35 5.63
C ASP A 47 -3.42 14.33 6.80
N TYR A 48 -2.46 13.39 6.80
CA TYR A 48 -1.49 13.19 7.88
C TYR A 48 -0.06 13.61 7.52
N LEU A 49 0.18 14.30 6.39
CA LEU A 49 1.52 14.68 5.91
C LEU A 49 2.33 15.44 6.98
N TYR A 50 1.65 16.30 7.75
CA TYR A 50 2.22 17.09 8.86
C TYR A 50 1.95 16.50 10.25
N LYS A 51 1.24 15.37 10.32
CA LYS A 51 0.83 14.68 11.56
C LYS A 51 1.13 13.19 11.45
N CYS A 52 2.35 12.86 11.01
CA CYS A 52 2.76 11.48 10.76
C CYS A 52 2.60 10.58 12.01
N ALA A 53 2.70 11.14 13.21
CA ALA A 53 2.42 10.46 14.48
C ALA A 53 0.94 10.05 14.66
N CYS A 54 0.00 10.75 14.02
CA CYS A 54 -1.43 10.46 14.07
C CYS A 54 -1.90 9.56 12.92
N CYS A 55 -1.00 9.19 11.99
CA CYS A 55 -1.34 8.23 10.95
C CYS A 55 -1.63 6.87 11.61
N PRO A 56 -2.69 6.14 11.20
CA PRO A 56 -2.97 4.79 11.70
C PRO A 56 -1.79 3.81 11.56
N PHE A 57 -0.92 4.04 10.57
CA PHE A 57 0.28 3.25 10.35
C PHE A 57 1.53 3.82 11.06
N GLY A 58 1.41 4.95 11.75
CA GLY A 58 2.52 5.69 12.37
C GLY A 58 3.32 4.86 13.37
N LYS A 59 2.66 3.96 14.11
CA LYS A 59 3.31 3.05 15.06
C LYS A 59 4.34 2.10 14.42
N PHE A 60 4.23 1.85 13.11
CA PHE A 60 5.20 1.03 12.40
C PHE A 60 6.35 1.84 11.81
N LYS A 61 6.37 3.17 11.91
CA LYS A 61 7.42 4.00 11.28
C LYS A 61 8.81 3.56 11.73
N SER A 62 9.77 3.55 10.80
CA SER A 62 11.20 3.38 11.11
C SER A 62 12.03 4.41 10.35
N ARG A 63 13.31 4.56 10.72
CA ARG A 63 14.18 5.56 10.10
C ARG A 63 14.22 5.37 8.59
N GLY A 64 13.77 6.38 7.85
CA GLY A 64 13.73 6.37 6.38
C GLY A 64 12.58 5.58 5.74
N VAL A 65 11.71 4.90 6.52
CA VAL A 65 10.62 4.07 5.97
C VAL A 65 9.27 4.51 6.53
N ALA A 66 8.33 4.83 5.64
CA ALA A 66 6.96 5.18 6.00
C ALA A 66 6.26 4.01 6.70
N GLY A 67 5.47 4.31 7.73
CA GLY A 67 4.81 3.27 8.53
C GLY A 67 3.87 2.36 7.74
N CYS A 68 3.19 2.88 6.72
CA CYS A 68 2.33 2.06 5.85
C CYS A 68 3.15 1.09 4.99
N VAL A 69 4.32 1.51 4.50
CA VAL A 69 5.24 0.63 3.74
C VAL A 69 5.75 -0.48 4.65
N ARG A 70 6.25 -0.14 5.84
CA ARG A 70 6.75 -1.14 6.79
C ARG A 70 5.63 -2.08 7.27
N TRP A 71 4.41 -1.59 7.43
CA TRP A 71 3.25 -2.43 7.74
C TRP A 71 2.99 -3.45 6.63
N ILE A 72 2.99 -3.01 5.36
CA ILE A 72 2.85 -3.91 4.21
C ILE A 72 3.96 -4.97 4.23
N GLU A 73 5.22 -4.58 4.40
CA GLU A 73 6.36 -5.50 4.48
C GLU A 73 6.19 -6.54 5.61
N LYS A 74 5.64 -6.13 6.76
CA LYS A 74 5.33 -7.06 7.87
C LYS A 74 4.20 -8.04 7.53
N VAL A 75 3.25 -7.66 6.67
CA VAL A 75 2.10 -8.50 6.29
C VAL A 75 2.47 -9.50 5.19
N ILE A 76 3.19 -9.07 4.16
CA ILE A 76 3.46 -9.91 2.97
C ILE A 76 4.92 -10.30 2.78
N GLY A 77 5.84 -9.77 3.58
CA GLY A 77 7.28 -9.96 3.42
C GLY A 77 7.90 -9.00 2.41
N ARG A 78 9.00 -9.42 1.77
CA ARG A 78 9.68 -8.64 0.74
C ARG A 78 8.72 -8.36 -0.43
N CYS A 79 8.50 -7.09 -0.75
CA CYS A 79 7.59 -6.67 -1.81
C CYS A 79 8.21 -6.85 -3.21
N HIS A 80 7.38 -7.31 -4.16
CA HIS A 80 7.63 -7.31 -5.60
C HIS A 80 7.00 -6.09 -6.30
N PHE A 81 6.52 -5.13 -5.51
CA PHE A 81 5.99 -3.86 -5.95
C PHE A 81 6.51 -2.74 -5.03
N ALA A 82 6.58 -1.52 -5.57
CA ALA A 82 6.86 -0.32 -4.81
C ALA A 82 5.56 0.38 -4.41
N VAL A 83 5.62 1.12 -3.31
CA VAL A 83 4.54 1.96 -2.82
C VAL A 83 5.08 3.37 -2.61
N SER A 84 4.62 4.32 -3.40
CA SER A 84 4.92 5.74 -3.26
C SER A 84 3.71 6.49 -2.70
N ASP A 85 3.80 7.78 -2.40
CA ASP A 85 2.63 8.56 -2.03
C ASP A 85 1.64 8.75 -3.19
N ILE A 86 2.06 8.47 -4.43
CA ILE A 86 1.29 8.68 -5.67
C ILE A 86 0.64 7.38 -6.16
N ASP A 87 1.34 6.25 -6.09
CA ASP A 87 0.96 5.00 -6.73
C ASP A 87 1.46 3.73 -5.99
N VAL A 88 1.03 2.59 -6.52
CA VAL A 88 1.60 1.26 -6.29
C VAL A 88 2.04 0.74 -7.65
N ASN A 89 3.32 0.38 -7.81
CA ASN A 89 3.87 0.05 -9.13
C ASN A 89 4.84 -1.15 -9.10
N TRP A 90 5.00 -1.82 -10.24
CA TRP A 90 5.91 -2.95 -10.42
C TRP A 90 6.30 -3.12 -11.90
N TRP A 91 7.47 -3.69 -12.16
CA TRP A 91 7.92 -4.01 -13.51
C TRP A 91 7.30 -5.30 -14.03
N GLU A 92 7.21 -5.44 -15.36
CA GLU A 92 6.69 -6.64 -16.04
C GLU A 92 7.33 -7.95 -15.57
N GLU A 93 8.64 -7.93 -15.30
CA GLU A 93 9.39 -9.07 -14.75
C GLU A 93 8.87 -9.57 -13.38
N TYR A 94 8.08 -8.77 -12.68
CA TYR A 94 7.49 -9.10 -11.37
C TYR A 94 5.95 -9.13 -11.37
N ASP A 95 5.27 -9.06 -12.53
CA ASP A 95 3.82 -8.85 -12.58
C ASP A 95 3.03 -9.94 -11.84
N LYS A 96 3.41 -11.21 -12.02
CA LYS A 96 2.70 -12.33 -11.40
C LYS A 96 2.84 -12.29 -9.88
N GLU A 97 4.05 -12.09 -9.38
CA GLU A 97 4.39 -12.02 -7.97
C GLU A 97 3.75 -10.81 -7.30
N ALA A 98 3.82 -9.63 -7.94
CA ALA A 98 3.20 -8.41 -7.46
C ALA A 98 1.68 -8.56 -7.32
N ARG A 99 1.00 -9.09 -8.34
CA ARG A 99 -0.45 -9.34 -8.29
C ARG A 99 -0.84 -10.33 -7.18
N GLN A 100 -0.07 -11.40 -7.00
CA GLN A 100 -0.32 -12.37 -5.94
C GLN A 100 -0.14 -11.74 -4.55
N GLN A 101 0.93 -10.96 -4.37
CA GLN A 101 1.20 -10.25 -3.13
C GLN A 101 0.13 -9.20 -2.82
N ILE A 102 -0.33 -8.44 -3.81
CA ILE A 102 -1.42 -7.47 -3.63
C ILE A 102 -2.72 -8.16 -3.23
N LYS A 103 -3.07 -9.30 -3.86
CA LYS A 103 -4.24 -10.09 -3.44
C LYS A 103 -4.12 -10.55 -1.99
N LYS A 104 -2.96 -11.10 -1.61
CA LYS A 104 -2.69 -11.52 -0.22
C LYS A 104 -2.81 -10.34 0.75
N LEU A 105 -2.22 -9.19 0.40
CA LEU A 105 -2.30 -7.98 1.20
C LEU A 105 -3.75 -7.54 1.42
N VAL A 106 -4.58 -7.55 0.37
CA VAL A 106 -6.00 -7.18 0.47
C VAL A 106 -6.75 -8.13 1.40
N GLU A 107 -6.51 -9.44 1.32
CA GLU A 107 -7.16 -10.41 2.21
C GLU A 107 -6.71 -10.28 3.67
N GLU A 108 -5.42 -10.07 3.92
CA GLU A 108 -4.91 -9.85 5.28
C GLU A 108 -5.36 -8.50 5.84
N ALA A 109 -5.41 -7.46 5.01
CA ALA A 109 -5.88 -6.13 5.41
C ALA A 109 -7.34 -6.16 5.91
N LYS A 110 -8.22 -7.00 5.33
CA LYS A 110 -9.60 -7.17 5.82
C LYS A 110 -9.66 -7.66 7.27
N LYS A 111 -8.67 -8.42 7.72
CA LYS A 111 -8.58 -8.97 9.09
C LYS A 111 -7.89 -7.99 10.05
N LEU A 112 -6.93 -7.23 9.53
CA LEU A 112 -6.06 -6.37 10.33
C LEU A 112 -6.56 -4.92 10.45
N ILE A 113 -7.43 -4.47 9.54
CA ILE A 113 -7.98 -3.11 9.56
C ILE A 113 -9.37 -3.12 10.18
N THR A 114 -9.53 -2.41 11.29
CA THR A 114 -10.83 -2.07 11.85
C THR A 114 -11.25 -0.69 11.34
N TRP A 115 -12.45 -0.61 10.76
CA TRP A 115 -12.99 0.65 10.26
C TRP A 115 -13.78 1.36 11.36
N VAL A 116 -13.24 2.48 11.86
CA VAL A 116 -13.86 3.31 12.91
C VAL A 116 -14.59 4.52 12.33
#